data_AF-A0A3B8UYQ6-F1
#
_entry.id   AF-A0A3B8UYQ6-F1
#
_cell.length_a   1.000
_cell.length_b   1.000
_cell.length_c   1.000
_cell.angle_alpha   90.00
_cell.angle_beta   90.00
_cell.angle_gamma   90.00
#
_symmetry.space_group_name_H-M   'P 1'
#
loop_
_entity.id
_entity.type
_entity.pdbx_description
1 polymer ?
#
loop_
_entity_poly.entity_id
_entity_poly.type
_entity_poly.pdbx_seq_one_letter_code
_entity_poly.pdbx_strand_id
1 'polypeptide(L)'
;MIINALAVLFCLLAIYWFAFKEGFFSGVVHFACVLVSGALAFAFWEPLAIAMLDSGMREWAWGMSLLALFSVFLFVLRVVGNLAIPEKVNVPNVVDVVGGGVVGAGSGIITVGILMLGVGFLPVGTLGGKMGYVRDGAGQPTRQGTLVPFASMTEAFYAGVSRGAFAPMTNAGNLADSYPALADQAWSLQRDTDEKGRIELTAAPADLKVGTPYFGTYGPGGEEYFVVPVTVNKSGFHRGASFVLSSSQARLIGAPSGSQTAKSAFPSAWREGGKMYLFDGSTNYATNLPGTQDVTLQLAFPAAALGGQQPASLLFKGLRIPLAAASTDIATLQESGGGAAVAYDKTAPRVPAPYVEMGSQLGVIFNKNDAPSGMETDSGAITLADGVDIPAFTKGNPNKSLRVERIYELPGTKLVRVDVSRGRSPIDIWGDVRVDAGEDAKLVLVDSQGNTFDAIGWLHRKESDRLINVRVDDRNGVNSIGDVPMLSSAGKDNLILLFRIPKGREIKAMKLGEKTILTTDLTIK
;
A
#
# COMPACT_ATOMS: atom_id res chain seq x y z
N MET A 1 -23.48 -6.59 -12.42
CA MET A 1 -24.86 -6.31 -12.87
C MET A 1 -25.60 -5.32 -11.97
N ILE A 2 -25.66 -5.52 -10.64
CA ILE A 2 -26.37 -4.60 -9.72
C ILE A 2 -25.83 -3.16 -9.79
N ILE A 3 -24.51 -2.97 -9.72
CA ILE A 3 -23.92 -1.62 -9.78
C ILE A 3 -24.24 -0.88 -11.08
N ASN A 4 -24.27 -1.61 -12.20
CA ASN A 4 -24.63 -1.07 -13.51
C ASN A 4 -26.10 -0.63 -13.54
N ALA A 5 -27.01 -1.43 -12.97
CA ALA A 5 -28.43 -1.08 -12.89
C ALA A 5 -28.65 0.16 -11.99
N LEU A 6 -27.98 0.24 -10.85
CA LEU A 6 -28.05 1.40 -9.95
C LEU A 6 -27.51 2.68 -10.62
N ALA A 7 -26.40 2.56 -11.36
CA ALA A 7 -25.83 3.67 -12.12
C ALA A 7 -26.82 4.24 -13.15
N VAL A 8 -27.47 3.36 -13.92
CA VAL A 8 -28.50 3.77 -14.91
C VAL A 8 -29.72 4.38 -14.22
N LEU A 9 -30.20 3.76 -13.14
CA LEU A 9 -31.34 4.28 -12.39
C LEU A 9 -31.08 5.68 -11.84
N PHE A 10 -29.89 5.94 -11.28
CA PHE A 10 -29.52 7.26 -10.80
C PHE A 10 -29.49 8.30 -11.92
N CYS A 11 -28.93 7.94 -13.08
CA CYS A 11 -28.93 8.83 -14.25
C CYS A 11 -30.35 9.16 -14.72
N LEU A 12 -31.25 8.17 -14.77
CA LEU A 12 -32.67 8.39 -15.10
C LEU A 12 -33.39 9.28 -14.07
N LEU A 13 -33.07 9.15 -12.79
CA LEU A 13 -33.60 10.01 -11.73
C LEU A 13 -33.12 11.46 -11.89
N ALA A 14 -31.85 11.67 -12.25
CA ALA A 14 -31.32 13.01 -12.55
C ALA A 14 -32.05 13.63 -13.76
N ILE A 15 -32.23 12.87 -14.84
CA ILE A 15 -32.99 13.30 -16.01
C ILE A 15 -34.42 13.69 -15.62
N TYR A 16 -35.11 12.82 -14.87
CA TYR A 16 -36.47 13.07 -14.42
C TYR A 16 -36.58 14.35 -13.57
N TRP A 17 -35.66 14.53 -12.61
CA TRP A 17 -35.67 15.68 -11.71
C TRP A 17 -35.52 17.00 -12.48
N PHE A 18 -34.53 17.10 -13.37
CA PHE A 18 -34.29 18.34 -14.11
C PHE A 18 -35.29 18.56 -15.24
N ALA A 19 -35.79 17.52 -15.89
CA ALA A 19 -36.81 17.64 -16.94
C ALA A 19 -38.18 18.07 -16.40
N PHE A 20 -38.60 17.55 -15.24
CA PHE A 20 -39.99 17.71 -14.79
C PHE A 20 -40.18 18.51 -13.50
N LYS A 21 -39.13 18.70 -12.68
CA LYS A 21 -39.25 19.42 -11.40
C LYS A 21 -38.56 20.77 -11.39
N GLU A 22 -37.31 20.84 -11.87
CA GLU A 22 -36.51 22.06 -11.72
C GLU A 22 -36.43 22.95 -12.96
N GLY A 23 -36.54 22.38 -14.16
CA GLY A 23 -36.46 23.09 -15.42
C GLY A 23 -35.02 23.28 -15.93
N PHE A 24 -34.90 23.80 -17.14
CA PHE A 24 -33.67 23.93 -17.91
C PHE A 24 -32.66 24.86 -17.24
N PHE A 25 -33.07 26.07 -16.86
CA PHE A 25 -32.14 27.07 -16.32
C PHE A 25 -31.46 26.60 -15.03
N SER A 26 -32.23 26.04 -14.10
CA SER A 26 -31.66 25.45 -12.87
C SER A 26 -30.76 24.25 -13.18
N GLY A 27 -31.15 23.43 -14.17
CA GLY A 27 -30.36 22.31 -14.64
C GLY A 27 -29.01 22.74 -15.25
N VAL A 28 -28.95 23.84 -16.00
CA VAL A 28 -27.69 24.40 -16.54
C VAL A 28 -26.77 24.85 -15.41
N VAL A 29 -27.30 25.56 -14.42
CA VAL A 29 -26.53 26.00 -13.25
C VAL A 29 -25.97 24.79 -12.50
N HIS A 30 -26.81 23.78 -12.23
CA HIS A 30 -26.36 22.57 -11.56
C HIS A 30 -25.32 21.81 -12.38
N PHE A 31 -25.53 21.66 -13.69
CA PHE A 31 -24.58 21.00 -14.58
C PHE A 31 -23.22 21.71 -14.57
N ALA A 32 -23.20 23.05 -14.63
CA ALA A 32 -21.98 23.84 -14.50
C ALA A 32 -21.28 23.57 -13.16
N CYS A 33 -22.03 23.54 -12.03
CA CYS A 33 -21.47 23.17 -10.73
C CYS A 33 -20.86 21.77 -10.73
N VAL A 34 -21.50 20.78 -11.36
CA VAL A 34 -21.01 19.40 -11.45
C VAL A 34 -19.72 19.33 -12.28
N LEU A 35 -19.64 20.03 -13.41
CA LEU A 35 -18.44 20.08 -14.25
C LEU A 35 -17.25 20.71 -13.53
N VAL A 36 -17.48 21.86 -12.89
CA VAL A 36 -16.42 22.57 -12.16
C VAL A 36 -16.01 21.77 -10.92
N SER A 37 -16.96 21.21 -10.19
CA SER A 37 -16.68 20.36 -9.02
C SER A 37 -15.81 19.15 -9.39
N GLY A 38 -16.12 18.45 -10.49
CA GLY A 38 -15.31 17.31 -10.90
C GLY A 38 -13.91 17.71 -11.36
N ALA A 39 -13.76 18.85 -12.06
CA ALA A 39 -12.44 19.36 -12.43
C ALA A 39 -11.59 19.68 -11.19
N LEU A 40 -12.17 20.36 -10.19
CA LEU A 40 -11.50 20.64 -8.92
C LEU A 40 -11.19 19.35 -8.15
N ALA A 41 -12.12 18.38 -8.13
CA ALA A 41 -11.90 17.10 -7.49
C ALA A 41 -10.68 16.39 -8.09
N PHE A 42 -10.57 16.27 -9.42
CA PHE A 42 -9.40 15.67 -10.05
C PHE A 42 -8.10 16.46 -9.83
N ALA A 43 -8.17 17.79 -9.72
CA ALA A 43 -7.00 18.63 -9.46
C ALA A 43 -6.43 18.44 -8.04
N PHE A 44 -7.29 18.25 -7.03
CA PHE A 44 -6.88 18.11 -5.62
C PHE A 44 -6.85 16.67 -5.11
N TRP A 45 -7.33 15.72 -5.89
CA TRP A 45 -7.48 14.31 -5.52
C TRP A 45 -6.16 13.64 -5.13
N GLU A 46 -5.15 13.69 -6.01
CA GLU A 46 -3.87 13.02 -5.78
C GLU A 46 -3.13 13.57 -4.54
N PRO A 47 -2.98 14.90 -4.34
CA PRO A 47 -2.39 15.44 -3.11
C PRO A 47 -3.11 15.02 -1.83
N LEU A 48 -4.45 15.03 -1.84
CA LEU A 48 -5.23 14.61 -0.67
C LEU A 48 -5.09 13.10 -0.42
N ALA A 49 -5.11 12.29 -1.49
CA ALA A 49 -4.89 10.86 -1.39
C ALA A 49 -3.54 10.56 -0.75
N ILE A 50 -2.46 11.21 -1.21
CA ILE A 50 -1.11 11.05 -0.66
C ILE A 50 -1.06 11.42 0.82
N ALA A 51 -1.66 12.55 1.23
CA ALA A 51 -1.72 12.95 2.63
C ALA A 51 -2.47 11.93 3.52
N MET A 52 -3.44 11.21 2.94
CA MET A 52 -4.17 10.14 3.65
C MET A 52 -3.40 8.81 3.71
N LEU A 53 -2.37 8.59 2.87
CA LEU A 53 -1.60 7.33 2.86
C LEU A 53 -0.80 7.11 4.14
N ASP A 54 -0.37 8.19 4.80
CA ASP A 54 0.36 8.15 6.06
C ASP A 54 -0.58 8.06 7.29
N SER A 55 -1.91 7.96 7.05
CA SER A 55 -2.93 7.86 8.09
C SER A 55 -3.52 6.44 8.20
N GLY A 56 -4.30 6.18 9.25
CA GLY A 56 -5.06 4.92 9.40
C GLY A 56 -6.10 4.67 8.31
N MET A 57 -6.32 5.59 7.37
CA MET A 57 -7.27 5.46 6.25
C MET A 57 -6.60 5.09 4.90
N ARG A 58 -5.36 4.58 4.93
CA ARG A 58 -4.52 4.31 3.75
C ARG A 58 -5.20 3.49 2.64
N GLU A 59 -5.95 2.45 2.96
CA GLU A 59 -6.65 1.63 1.96
C GLU A 59 -7.76 2.40 1.22
N TRP A 60 -8.37 3.37 1.90
CA TRP A 60 -9.51 4.14 1.42
C TRP A 60 -9.06 5.46 0.78
N ALA A 61 -7.78 5.81 0.90
CA ALA A 61 -7.22 7.10 0.52
C ALA A 61 -7.62 7.53 -0.88
N TRP A 62 -7.42 6.69 -1.90
CA TRP A 62 -7.74 7.05 -3.29
C TRP A 62 -9.24 7.21 -3.55
N GLY A 63 -10.09 6.28 -3.11
CA GLY A 63 -11.53 6.39 -3.38
C GLY A 63 -12.21 7.47 -2.56
N MET A 64 -11.90 7.57 -1.25
CA MET A 64 -12.54 8.52 -0.35
C MET A 64 -12.14 9.95 -0.63
N SER A 65 -10.87 10.23 -0.95
CA SER A 65 -10.42 11.58 -1.29
C SER A 65 -11.17 12.13 -2.51
N LEU A 66 -11.33 11.34 -3.58
CA LEU A 66 -12.04 11.75 -4.79
C LEU A 66 -13.51 12.07 -4.49
N LEU A 67 -14.20 11.15 -3.81
CA LEU A 67 -15.63 11.28 -3.51
C LEU A 67 -15.90 12.41 -2.51
N ALA A 68 -15.06 12.57 -1.50
CA ALA A 68 -15.18 13.64 -0.52
C ALA A 68 -14.95 15.01 -1.16
N LEU A 69 -13.89 15.18 -1.94
CA LEU A 69 -13.61 16.44 -2.65
C LEU A 69 -14.74 16.81 -3.60
N PHE A 70 -15.19 15.88 -4.43
CA PHE A 70 -16.30 16.13 -5.35
C PHE A 70 -17.57 16.54 -4.61
N SER A 71 -17.88 15.87 -3.49
CA SER A 71 -19.07 16.16 -2.69
C SER A 71 -18.99 17.53 -2.01
N VAL A 72 -17.83 17.88 -1.45
CA VAL A 72 -17.58 19.18 -0.80
C VAL A 72 -17.62 20.31 -1.83
N PHE A 73 -16.90 20.19 -2.94
CA PHE A 73 -16.91 21.21 -3.99
C PHE A 73 -18.29 21.38 -4.60
N LEU A 74 -19.02 20.28 -4.86
CA LEU A 74 -20.37 20.35 -5.39
C LEU A 74 -21.32 21.04 -4.41
N PHE A 75 -21.23 20.70 -3.12
CA PHE A 75 -22.05 21.34 -2.09
C PHE A 75 -21.77 22.84 -1.99
N VAL A 76 -20.50 23.24 -1.90
CA VAL A 76 -20.10 24.65 -1.82
C VAL A 76 -20.55 25.41 -3.08
N LEU A 77 -20.25 24.88 -4.27
CA LEU A 77 -20.66 25.50 -5.54
C LEU A 77 -22.18 25.58 -5.67
N ARG A 78 -22.93 24.61 -5.13
CA ARG A 78 -24.38 24.64 -5.15
C ARG A 78 -24.94 25.71 -4.21
N VAL A 79 -24.37 25.85 -3.01
CA VAL A 79 -24.74 26.93 -2.08
C VAL A 79 -24.44 28.29 -2.70
N VAL A 80 -23.24 28.47 -3.26
CA VAL A 80 -22.86 29.71 -3.95
C VAL A 80 -23.77 30.00 -5.13
N GLY A 81 -24.07 28.99 -5.96
CA GLY A 81 -24.97 29.12 -7.10
C GLY A 81 -26.38 29.56 -6.70
N ASN A 82 -26.92 29.00 -5.62
CA ASN A 82 -28.24 29.38 -5.10
C ASN A 82 -28.26 30.81 -4.53
N LEU A 83 -27.15 31.27 -3.95
CA LEU A 83 -27.03 32.64 -3.42
C LEU A 83 -26.81 33.67 -4.54
N ALA A 84 -26.03 33.31 -5.56
CA ALA A 84 -25.70 34.20 -6.67
C ALA A 84 -26.84 34.33 -7.70
N ILE A 85 -27.66 33.29 -7.84
CA ILE A 85 -28.75 33.22 -8.82
C ILE A 85 -30.08 32.94 -8.09
N PRO A 86 -30.66 33.96 -7.43
CA PRO A 86 -31.88 33.78 -6.63
C PRO A 86 -33.14 33.59 -7.48
N GLU A 87 -33.15 34.10 -8.73
CA GLU A 87 -34.32 34.05 -9.60
C GLU A 87 -34.15 33.07 -10.76
N LYS A 88 -35.26 32.41 -11.13
CA LYS A 88 -35.32 31.50 -12.27
C LYS A 88 -35.76 32.25 -13.52
N VAL A 89 -35.04 32.05 -14.62
CA VAL A 89 -35.46 32.53 -15.94
C VAL A 89 -36.58 31.63 -16.45
N ASN A 90 -37.73 32.21 -16.78
CA ASN A 90 -38.84 31.50 -17.39
C ASN A 90 -38.57 31.27 -18.88
N VAL A 91 -38.58 30.01 -19.31
CA VAL A 91 -38.47 29.60 -20.71
C VAL A 91 -39.71 28.83 -21.15
N PRO A 92 -40.01 28.73 -22.47
CA PRO A 92 -41.14 27.96 -22.95
C PRO A 92 -41.10 26.50 -22.46
N ASN A 93 -42.24 25.94 -22.06
CA ASN A 93 -42.33 24.63 -21.40
C ASN A 93 -41.57 23.50 -22.14
N VAL A 94 -41.71 23.43 -23.47
CA VAL A 94 -40.99 22.43 -24.28
C VAL A 94 -39.48 22.56 -24.15
N VAL A 95 -38.96 23.79 -24.18
CA VAL A 95 -37.54 24.08 -24.00
C VAL A 95 -37.10 23.77 -22.57
N ASP A 96 -37.96 24.07 -21.59
CA ASP A 96 -37.69 23.82 -20.17
C ASP A 96 -37.52 22.33 -19.88
N VAL A 97 -38.45 21.51 -20.39
CA VAL A 97 -38.46 20.06 -20.17
C VAL A 97 -37.34 19.37 -20.95
N VAL A 98 -37.21 19.66 -22.25
CA VAL A 98 -36.19 19.02 -23.10
C VAL A 98 -34.79 19.47 -22.68
N GLY A 99 -34.60 20.78 -22.49
CA GLY A 99 -33.34 21.35 -22.02
C GLY A 99 -32.97 20.80 -20.65
N GLY A 100 -33.91 20.79 -19.70
CA GLY A 100 -33.75 20.20 -18.37
C GLY A 100 -33.36 18.72 -18.41
N GLY A 101 -33.98 17.94 -19.30
CA GLY A 101 -33.61 16.54 -19.51
C GLY A 101 -32.19 16.33 -20.02
N VAL A 102 -31.74 17.14 -20.99
CA VAL A 102 -30.38 17.05 -21.56
C VAL A 102 -29.31 17.40 -20.52
N VAL A 103 -29.46 18.52 -19.81
CA VAL A 103 -28.51 18.92 -18.76
C VAL A 103 -28.58 17.99 -17.55
N GLY A 104 -29.75 17.43 -17.25
CA GLY A 104 -29.93 16.38 -16.25
C GLY A 104 -29.20 15.10 -16.60
N ALA A 105 -29.25 14.68 -17.88
CA ALA A 105 -28.48 13.53 -18.37
C ALA A 105 -26.97 13.76 -18.23
N GLY A 106 -26.48 14.93 -18.67
CA GLY A 106 -25.07 15.29 -18.51
C GLY A 106 -24.61 15.29 -17.06
N SER A 107 -25.39 15.91 -16.18
CA SER A 107 -25.13 15.95 -14.73
C SER A 107 -25.12 14.55 -14.11
N GLY A 108 -26.09 13.71 -14.49
CA GLY A 108 -26.20 12.33 -14.04
C GLY A 108 -25.01 11.48 -14.48
N ILE A 109 -24.62 11.54 -15.75
CA ILE A 109 -23.47 10.80 -16.30
C ILE A 109 -22.19 11.14 -15.56
N ILE A 110 -21.89 12.44 -15.38
CA ILE A 110 -20.66 12.89 -14.71
C ILE A 110 -20.67 12.52 -13.22
N THR A 111 -21.78 12.77 -12.53
CA THR A 111 -21.90 12.46 -11.09
C THR A 111 -21.74 10.97 -10.82
N VAL A 112 -22.46 10.13 -11.58
CA VAL A 112 -22.36 8.68 -11.46
C VAL A 112 -21.00 8.18 -11.92
N GLY A 113 -20.42 8.76 -12.97
CA GLY A 113 -19.08 8.40 -13.42
C GLY A 113 -18.01 8.67 -12.37
N ILE A 114 -18.02 9.83 -11.71
CA ILE A 114 -17.12 10.12 -10.58
C ILE A 114 -17.37 9.16 -9.42
N LEU A 115 -18.63 8.87 -9.09
CA LEU A 115 -18.97 7.88 -8.07
C LEU A 115 -18.36 6.51 -8.40
N MET A 116 -18.49 6.07 -9.65
CA MET A 116 -17.93 4.79 -10.10
C MET A 116 -16.40 4.79 -10.10
N LEU A 117 -15.74 5.89 -10.47
CA LEU A 117 -14.29 6.01 -10.35
C LEU A 117 -13.85 5.89 -8.89
N GLY A 118 -14.49 6.64 -7.98
CA GLY A 118 -14.18 6.60 -6.55
C GLY A 118 -14.41 5.22 -5.94
N VAL A 119 -15.55 4.59 -6.21
CA VAL A 119 -15.87 3.22 -5.76
C VAL A 119 -14.90 2.20 -6.35
N GLY A 120 -14.43 2.40 -7.58
CA GLY A 120 -13.42 1.55 -8.21
C GLY A 120 -12.16 1.42 -7.35
N PHE A 121 -11.69 2.54 -6.81
CA PHE A 121 -10.52 2.65 -5.94
C PHE A 121 -10.74 2.19 -4.48
N LEU A 122 -11.98 1.93 -4.05
CA LEU A 122 -12.25 1.46 -2.68
C LEU A 122 -12.08 -0.06 -2.59
N PRO A 123 -11.53 -0.61 -1.48
CA PRO A 123 -11.27 -2.04 -1.24
C PRO A 123 -12.54 -2.89 -1.09
N VAL A 124 -13.48 -2.74 -2.01
CA VAL A 124 -14.80 -3.38 -2.05
C VAL A 124 -14.76 -4.64 -2.92
N GLY A 125 -13.69 -5.44 -2.82
CA GLY A 125 -13.54 -6.73 -3.50
C GLY A 125 -14.08 -6.78 -4.95
N THR A 126 -14.80 -7.86 -5.29
CA THR A 126 -15.33 -8.07 -6.65
C THR A 126 -16.65 -7.37 -6.92
N LEU A 127 -16.94 -6.24 -6.27
CA LEU A 127 -18.18 -5.50 -6.49
C LEU A 127 -18.25 -5.10 -7.98
N GLY A 128 -19.17 -5.72 -8.73
CA GLY A 128 -19.31 -5.57 -10.18
C GLY A 128 -18.56 -6.57 -11.08
N GLY A 129 -17.80 -7.51 -10.53
CA GLY A 129 -17.09 -8.57 -11.28
C GLY A 129 -15.63 -8.24 -11.61
N LYS A 130 -15.01 -8.99 -12.53
CA LYS A 130 -13.68 -8.67 -13.09
C LYS A 130 -13.84 -7.49 -14.05
N MET A 131 -13.44 -6.29 -13.61
CA MET A 131 -13.59 -5.05 -14.37
C MET A 131 -12.24 -4.33 -14.43
N GLY A 132 -11.92 -3.72 -15.57
CA GLY A 132 -10.63 -3.08 -15.83
C GLY A 132 -9.57 -4.08 -16.31
N TYR A 133 -8.30 -3.80 -16.05
CA TYR A 133 -7.20 -4.69 -16.42
C TYR A 133 -7.04 -5.82 -15.40
N VAL A 134 -7.25 -7.06 -15.83
CA VAL A 134 -7.06 -8.27 -15.01
C VAL A 134 -6.24 -9.27 -15.82
N ARG A 135 -5.34 -10.02 -15.17
CA ARG A 135 -4.56 -11.04 -15.85
C ARG A 135 -5.47 -12.11 -16.47
N ASP A 136 -5.15 -12.50 -17.70
CA ASP A 136 -5.77 -13.63 -18.37
C ASP A 136 -5.05 -14.95 -18.04
N GLY A 137 -5.39 -16.03 -18.75
CA GLY A 137 -4.75 -17.33 -18.58
C GLY A 137 -3.26 -17.35 -18.93
N ALA A 138 -2.77 -16.36 -19.68
CA ALA A 138 -1.36 -16.18 -20.02
C ALA A 138 -0.62 -15.23 -19.06
N GLY A 139 -1.25 -14.80 -17.96
CA GLY A 139 -0.62 -13.95 -16.94
C GLY A 139 -0.45 -12.49 -17.33
N GLN A 140 -0.91 -12.08 -18.51
CA GLN A 140 -0.80 -10.71 -19.00
C GLN A 140 -2.08 -9.92 -18.74
N PRO A 141 -2.01 -8.63 -18.35
CA PRO A 141 -3.20 -7.83 -18.08
C PRO A 141 -4.01 -7.60 -19.35
N THR A 142 -5.25 -8.08 -19.36
CA THR A 142 -6.22 -7.84 -20.42
C THR A 142 -7.41 -7.07 -19.87
N ARG A 143 -8.04 -6.24 -20.71
CA ARG A 143 -9.24 -5.51 -20.31
C ARG A 143 -10.41 -6.49 -20.21
N GLN A 144 -10.95 -6.65 -19.01
CA GLN A 144 -12.08 -7.54 -18.72
C GLN A 144 -13.28 -6.72 -18.21
N GLY A 145 -14.48 -7.21 -18.54
CA GLY A 145 -15.75 -6.62 -18.10
C GLY A 145 -16.15 -5.34 -18.84
N THR A 146 -17.43 -5.00 -18.73
CA THR A 146 -17.99 -3.75 -19.25
C THR A 146 -18.72 -3.06 -18.12
N LEU A 147 -18.11 -1.98 -17.61
CA LEU A 147 -18.83 -1.02 -16.78
C LEU A 147 -19.89 -0.33 -17.65
N VAL A 148 -21.02 0.10 -17.08
CA VAL A 148 -21.81 1.15 -17.76
C VAL A 148 -20.85 2.27 -18.09
N PRO A 149 -20.82 2.77 -19.34
CA PRO A 149 -19.71 3.57 -19.83
C PRO A 149 -19.59 4.94 -19.13
N PHE A 150 -20.39 5.24 -18.11
CA PHE A 150 -20.37 6.52 -17.39
C PHE A 150 -18.99 6.84 -16.80
N ALA A 151 -18.26 5.88 -16.23
CA ALA A 151 -16.89 6.14 -15.76
C ALA A 151 -15.94 6.46 -16.93
N SER A 152 -15.98 5.69 -18.02
CA SER A 152 -15.16 5.93 -19.20
C SER A 152 -15.54 7.22 -19.94
N MET A 153 -16.83 7.58 -19.98
CA MET A 153 -17.32 8.84 -20.55
C MET A 153 -16.86 10.03 -19.72
N THR A 154 -16.92 9.89 -18.39
CA THR A 154 -16.44 10.92 -17.45
C THR A 154 -14.93 11.09 -17.56
N GLU A 155 -14.18 9.98 -17.59
CA GLU A 155 -12.75 10.00 -17.86
C GLU A 155 -12.45 10.70 -19.19
N ALA A 156 -13.08 10.27 -20.29
CA ALA A 156 -12.83 10.83 -21.62
C ALA A 156 -13.13 12.33 -21.66
N PHE A 157 -14.21 12.77 -21.00
CA PHE A 157 -14.55 14.18 -20.85
C PHE A 157 -13.44 14.94 -20.13
N TYR A 158 -13.07 14.53 -18.91
CA TYR A 158 -12.05 15.23 -18.11
C TYR A 158 -10.64 15.15 -18.71
N ALA A 159 -10.28 14.02 -19.31
CA ALA A 159 -9.04 13.87 -20.07
C ALA A 159 -9.00 14.87 -21.24
N GLY A 160 -10.09 14.99 -22.01
CA GLY A 160 -10.20 15.94 -23.12
C GLY A 160 -10.08 17.39 -22.66
N VAL A 161 -10.84 17.82 -21.65
CA VAL A 161 -10.78 19.20 -21.18
C VAL A 161 -9.48 19.51 -20.44
N SER A 162 -8.81 18.51 -19.83
CA SER A 162 -7.51 18.72 -19.15
C SER A 162 -6.35 19.07 -20.09
N ARG A 163 -6.47 18.78 -21.39
CA ARG A 163 -5.50 19.27 -22.41
C ARG A 163 -5.94 20.57 -23.06
N GLY A 164 -7.20 20.97 -22.87
CA GLY A 164 -7.79 22.15 -23.48
C GLY A 164 -8.19 23.19 -22.45
N ALA A 165 -9.49 23.40 -22.27
CA ALA A 165 -10.04 24.48 -21.45
C ALA A 165 -9.65 24.44 -19.97
N PHE A 166 -9.35 23.26 -19.42
CA PHE A 166 -8.92 23.04 -18.04
C PHE A 166 -7.45 22.62 -17.95
N ALA A 167 -6.63 22.98 -18.94
CA ALA A 167 -5.20 22.76 -18.86
C ALA A 167 -4.61 23.55 -17.68
N PRO A 168 -3.80 22.90 -16.82
CA PRO A 168 -3.21 23.58 -15.68
C PRO A 168 -2.20 24.62 -16.16
N MET A 169 -2.25 25.81 -15.54
CA MET A 169 -1.38 26.93 -15.92
C MET A 169 -0.03 26.91 -15.20
N THR A 170 0.04 26.26 -14.04
CA THR A 170 1.17 26.34 -13.10
C THR A 170 2.03 25.07 -13.08
N ASN A 171 1.55 23.96 -13.65
CA ASN A 171 2.29 22.72 -13.76
C ASN A 171 2.15 22.14 -15.18
N ALA A 172 3.13 21.34 -15.59
CA ALA A 172 3.17 20.73 -16.93
C ALA A 172 2.34 19.43 -17.03
N GLY A 173 1.66 19.02 -15.96
CA GLY A 173 0.98 17.71 -15.88
C GLY A 173 -0.53 17.85 -15.96
N ASN A 174 -1.14 17.34 -17.04
CA ASN A 174 -2.59 17.21 -17.14
C ASN A 174 -3.08 15.80 -16.74
N LEU A 175 -4.39 15.65 -16.50
CA LEU A 175 -5.00 14.39 -16.07
C LEU A 175 -4.79 13.28 -17.11
N ALA A 176 -4.96 13.60 -18.40
CA ALA A 176 -4.87 12.64 -19.48
C ALA A 176 -3.47 12.02 -19.64
N ASP A 177 -2.41 12.78 -19.35
CA ASP A 177 -1.03 12.31 -19.41
C ASP A 177 -0.56 11.70 -18.09
N SER A 178 -1.11 12.16 -16.96
CA SER A 178 -0.73 11.66 -15.62
C SER A 178 -1.40 10.33 -15.27
N TYR A 179 -2.63 10.11 -15.73
CA TYR A 179 -3.43 8.91 -15.44
C TYR A 179 -4.13 8.39 -16.70
N PRO A 180 -3.38 7.79 -17.66
CA PRO A 180 -3.97 7.21 -18.85
C PRO A 180 -4.84 5.99 -18.50
N ALA A 181 -6.05 5.92 -19.06
CA ALA A 181 -7.05 4.88 -18.77
C ALA A 181 -7.44 4.83 -17.27
N LEU A 182 -7.73 6.00 -16.68
CA LEU A 182 -8.06 6.17 -15.26
C LEU A 182 -9.24 5.30 -14.83
N ALA A 183 -10.29 5.16 -15.66
CA ALA A 183 -11.41 4.30 -15.35
C ALA A 183 -10.97 2.84 -15.24
N ASP A 184 -10.21 2.34 -16.21
CA ASP A 184 -9.74 0.96 -16.15
C ASP A 184 -8.74 0.75 -14.99
N GLN A 185 -7.95 1.77 -14.63
CA GLN A 185 -7.03 1.76 -13.47
C GLN A 185 -7.79 1.70 -12.15
N ALA A 186 -8.82 2.53 -11.99
CA ALA A 186 -9.66 2.54 -10.79
C ALA A 186 -10.21 1.14 -10.54
N TRP A 187 -10.64 0.45 -11.61
CA TRP A 187 -11.23 -0.87 -11.49
C TRP A 187 -10.20 -2.02 -11.44
N SER A 188 -8.96 -1.84 -11.93
CA SER A 188 -7.94 -2.92 -11.96
C SER A 188 -7.24 -3.17 -10.62
N LEU A 189 -6.85 -2.09 -9.92
CA LEU A 189 -5.87 -2.14 -8.82
C LEU A 189 -6.16 -3.21 -7.78
N GLN A 190 -7.43 -3.37 -7.39
CA GLN A 190 -7.85 -4.25 -6.32
C GLN A 190 -8.40 -5.61 -6.75
N ARG A 191 -8.59 -5.84 -8.04
CA ARG A 191 -9.33 -7.03 -8.52
C ARG A 191 -8.43 -8.16 -9.00
N ASP A 192 -7.16 -7.88 -9.26
CA ASP A 192 -6.16 -8.88 -9.64
C ASP A 192 -5.26 -9.26 -8.45
N THR A 193 -5.85 -9.96 -7.48
CA THR A 193 -5.16 -10.43 -6.28
C THR A 193 -5.59 -11.83 -5.89
N ASP A 194 -4.71 -12.54 -5.17
CA ASP A 194 -4.93 -13.92 -4.74
C ASP A 194 -6.18 -14.08 -3.84
N GLU A 195 -6.48 -13.06 -3.01
CA GLU A 195 -7.66 -13.06 -2.12
C GLU A 195 -8.86 -12.24 -2.63
N LYS A 196 -9.04 -12.10 -3.95
CA LYS A 196 -10.22 -11.41 -4.55
C LYS A 196 -10.43 -9.96 -4.07
N GLY A 197 -9.34 -9.26 -3.80
CA GLY A 197 -9.32 -7.83 -3.42
C GLY A 197 -9.37 -7.55 -1.94
N ARG A 198 -9.08 -8.54 -1.10
CA ARG A 198 -8.95 -8.39 0.36
C ARG A 198 -7.55 -8.06 0.83
N ILE A 199 -6.59 -7.95 -0.08
CA ILE A 199 -5.23 -7.55 0.27
C ILE A 199 -5.09 -6.02 0.24
N GLU A 200 -4.41 -5.48 1.24
CA GLU A 200 -3.80 -4.14 1.24
C GLU A 200 -2.92 -3.95 -0.01
N LEU A 201 -3.32 -2.99 -0.84
CA LEU A 201 -2.71 -2.77 -2.16
C LEU A 201 -2.11 -1.41 -2.34
N THR A 202 -2.34 -0.50 -1.40
CA THR A 202 -1.88 0.87 -1.55
C THR A 202 -0.50 1.01 -0.94
N ALA A 203 0.47 1.47 -1.72
CA ALA A 203 1.80 1.81 -1.24
C ALA A 203 1.88 3.31 -0.92
N ALA A 204 2.49 3.68 0.22
CA ALA A 204 2.78 5.07 0.55
C ALA A 204 4.12 5.50 -0.07
N PRO A 205 4.35 6.81 -0.31
CA PRO A 205 5.63 7.28 -0.84
C PRO A 205 6.82 6.88 0.04
N ALA A 206 6.65 6.85 1.35
CA ALA A 206 7.70 6.45 2.29
C ALA A 206 8.09 4.97 2.20
N ASP A 207 7.23 4.13 1.61
CA ASP A 207 7.47 2.68 1.53
C ASP A 207 8.31 2.26 0.33
N LEU A 208 8.50 3.18 -0.63
CA LEU A 208 9.03 2.88 -1.94
C LEU A 208 10.26 3.73 -2.23
N LYS A 209 11.31 3.05 -2.69
CA LYS A 209 12.46 3.70 -3.34
C LYS A 209 12.52 3.22 -4.78
N VAL A 210 12.45 4.16 -5.71
CA VAL A 210 12.55 3.86 -7.14
C VAL A 210 13.92 4.31 -7.63
N GLY A 211 14.67 3.39 -8.23
CA GLY A 211 15.97 3.66 -8.82
C GLY A 211 15.87 4.28 -10.22
N THR A 212 17.02 4.65 -10.79
CA THR A 212 17.08 5.17 -12.15
C THR A 212 16.66 4.09 -13.15
N PRO A 213 15.69 4.34 -14.04
CA PRO A 213 15.31 3.39 -15.08
C PRO A 213 16.48 3.08 -16.01
N TYR A 214 16.59 1.83 -16.45
CA TYR A 214 17.53 1.42 -17.50
C TYR A 214 16.77 1.15 -18.81
N PHE A 215 17.35 1.52 -19.94
CA PHE A 215 16.87 1.18 -21.27
C PHE A 215 17.90 0.32 -21.99
N GLY A 216 17.49 -0.85 -22.44
CA GLY A 216 18.31 -1.71 -23.29
C GLY A 216 17.77 -3.13 -23.39
N THR A 217 18.56 -4.01 -24.01
CA THR A 217 18.21 -5.42 -24.11
C THR A 217 18.20 -6.07 -22.74
N TYR A 218 17.08 -6.69 -22.37
CA TYR A 218 16.89 -7.33 -21.06
C TYR A 218 16.13 -8.64 -21.20
N GLY A 219 16.62 -9.70 -20.57
CA GLY A 219 16.03 -11.04 -20.68
C GLY A 219 16.53 -11.86 -21.89
N PRO A 220 16.07 -13.12 -22.03
CA PRO A 220 16.64 -14.08 -22.98
C PRO A 220 16.23 -13.85 -24.45
N GLY A 221 15.24 -12.98 -24.72
CA GLY A 221 14.63 -12.80 -26.04
C GLY A 221 15.23 -11.69 -26.91
N GLY A 222 16.23 -10.95 -26.44
CA GLY A 222 16.86 -9.87 -27.23
C GLY A 222 16.00 -8.61 -27.41
N GLU A 223 14.80 -8.55 -26.84
CA GLU A 223 13.90 -7.40 -26.92
C GLU A 223 14.40 -6.25 -26.03
N GLU A 224 14.02 -5.02 -26.40
CA GLU A 224 14.33 -3.82 -25.63
C GLU A 224 13.30 -3.60 -24.52
N TYR A 225 13.81 -3.33 -23.32
CA TYR A 225 13.01 -3.09 -22.13
C TYR A 225 13.40 -1.77 -21.47
N PHE A 226 12.40 -1.15 -20.84
CA PHE A 226 12.63 -0.25 -19.73
C PHE A 226 12.61 -1.05 -18.45
N VAL A 227 13.71 -1.08 -17.72
CA VAL A 227 13.84 -1.79 -16.45
C VAL A 227 13.84 -0.77 -15.33
N VAL A 228 12.86 -0.86 -14.44
CA VAL A 228 12.71 0.07 -13.31
C VAL A 228 13.01 -0.67 -12.01
N PRO A 229 14.10 -0.33 -11.31
CA PRO A 229 14.37 -0.84 -9.97
C PRO A 229 13.40 -0.24 -8.95
N VAL A 230 12.77 -1.09 -8.15
CA VAL A 230 11.85 -0.71 -7.08
C VAL A 230 12.22 -1.48 -5.83
N THR A 231 12.52 -0.78 -4.76
CA THR A 231 12.67 -1.34 -3.42
C THR A 231 11.45 -0.99 -2.60
N VAL A 232 10.79 -2.00 -2.04
CA VAL A 232 9.64 -1.87 -1.14
C VAL A 232 10.05 -2.31 0.25
N ASN A 233 9.81 -1.46 1.24
CA ASN A 233 10.05 -1.79 2.64
C ASN A 233 8.86 -2.53 3.28
N LYS A 234 9.07 -3.05 4.49
CA LYS A 234 8.08 -3.82 5.23
C LYS A 234 6.76 -3.09 5.51
N SER A 235 6.77 -1.76 5.69
CA SER A 235 5.54 -0.98 5.92
C SER A 235 4.63 -0.93 4.67
N GLY A 236 5.20 -1.18 3.49
CA GLY A 236 4.48 -1.40 2.24
C GLY A 236 3.96 -2.83 2.01
N PHE A 237 4.25 -3.77 2.90
CA PHE A 237 3.77 -5.16 2.80
C PHE A 237 2.34 -5.28 3.31
N HIS A 238 1.65 -6.32 2.83
CA HIS A 238 0.35 -6.71 3.34
C HIS A 238 0.44 -7.04 4.82
N ARG A 239 -0.14 -6.18 5.68
CA ARG A 239 -0.07 -6.30 7.14
C ARG A 239 1.37 -6.50 7.67
N GLY A 240 2.38 -5.98 6.97
CA GLY A 240 3.80 -6.17 7.33
C GLY A 240 4.36 -7.58 7.13
N ALA A 241 3.59 -8.50 6.56
CA ALA A 241 3.92 -9.92 6.50
C ALA A 241 4.38 -10.39 5.12
N SER A 242 3.60 -10.07 4.08
CA SER A 242 3.85 -10.52 2.72
C SER A 242 3.73 -9.38 1.72
N PHE A 243 4.68 -9.30 0.81
CA PHE A 243 4.57 -8.47 -0.37
C PHE A 243 4.00 -9.32 -1.49
N VAL A 244 3.00 -8.80 -2.22
CA VAL A 244 2.49 -9.42 -3.43
C VAL A 244 2.29 -8.33 -4.46
N LEU A 245 2.79 -8.56 -5.67
CA LEU A 245 2.60 -7.69 -6.82
C LEU A 245 2.28 -8.52 -8.07
N SER A 246 1.16 -8.19 -8.70
CA SER A 246 0.80 -8.70 -10.02
C SER A 246 1.20 -7.72 -11.13
N SER A 247 1.25 -8.22 -12.39
CA SER A 247 1.56 -7.37 -13.54
C SER A 247 0.55 -6.24 -13.76
N SER A 248 -0.72 -6.39 -13.38
CA SER A 248 -1.72 -5.34 -13.57
C SER A 248 -1.62 -4.18 -12.56
N GLN A 249 -0.83 -4.36 -11.49
CA GLN A 249 -0.67 -3.40 -10.39
C GLN A 249 0.51 -2.45 -10.58
N ALA A 250 1.35 -2.69 -11.59
CA ALA A 250 2.42 -1.80 -11.99
C ALA A 250 2.25 -1.39 -13.45
N ARG A 251 2.48 -0.12 -13.74
CA ARG A 251 2.34 0.44 -15.09
C ARG A 251 3.35 1.56 -15.31
N LEU A 252 4.11 1.47 -16.38
CA LEU A 252 5.01 2.52 -16.81
C LEU A 252 4.27 3.49 -17.73
N ILE A 253 4.32 4.78 -17.42
CA ILE A 253 3.70 5.85 -18.22
C ILE A 253 4.79 6.55 -19.04
N GLY A 254 4.56 6.68 -20.34
CA GLY A 254 5.40 7.45 -21.25
C GLY A 254 5.17 8.96 -21.15
N ALA A 255 6.21 9.74 -21.41
CA ALA A 255 6.13 11.18 -21.55
C ALA A 255 5.28 11.53 -22.78
N PRO A 256 4.34 12.48 -22.67
CA PRO A 256 3.60 12.95 -23.83
C PRO A 256 4.56 13.57 -24.84
N SER A 257 4.30 13.35 -26.13
CA SER A 257 5.11 13.89 -27.23
C SER A 257 4.22 14.57 -28.25
N GLY A 258 4.34 15.90 -28.37
CA GLY A 258 3.51 16.71 -29.25
C GLY A 258 2.02 16.54 -28.95
N SER A 259 1.25 16.07 -29.93
CA SER A 259 -0.19 15.81 -29.81
C SER A 259 -0.54 14.39 -29.33
N GLN A 260 0.45 13.51 -29.14
CA GLN A 260 0.21 12.14 -28.72
C GLN A 260 0.02 12.05 -27.20
N THR A 261 -1.02 11.33 -26.81
CA THR A 261 -1.31 11.04 -25.41
C THR A 261 -0.24 10.15 -24.80
N ALA A 262 0.03 10.32 -23.50
CA ALA A 262 0.85 9.36 -22.77
C ALA A 262 0.35 7.93 -22.97
N LYS A 263 1.24 7.04 -23.40
CA LYS A 263 0.98 5.60 -23.49
C LYS A 263 1.40 4.94 -22.19
N SER A 264 0.88 3.74 -21.96
CA SER A 264 1.22 2.99 -20.77
C SER A 264 1.54 1.53 -21.07
N ALA A 265 2.54 0.99 -20.37
CA ALA A 265 2.99 -0.40 -20.51
C ALA A 265 2.90 -1.14 -19.17
N PHE A 266 2.53 -2.43 -19.23
CA PHE A 266 2.59 -3.34 -18.08
C PHE A 266 3.93 -4.09 -18.09
N PRO A 267 4.43 -4.54 -16.92
CA PRO A 267 5.63 -5.35 -16.87
C PRO A 267 5.34 -6.76 -17.39
N SER A 268 6.23 -7.28 -18.24
CA SER A 268 6.16 -8.68 -18.70
C SER A 268 6.97 -9.62 -17.79
N ALA A 269 7.93 -9.07 -17.05
CA ALA A 269 8.85 -9.83 -16.23
C ALA A 269 9.39 -9.01 -15.04
N TRP A 270 9.98 -9.70 -14.07
CA TRP A 270 10.72 -9.07 -12.99
C TRP A 270 11.98 -9.87 -12.64
N ARG A 271 12.98 -9.20 -12.06
CA ARG A 271 14.15 -9.86 -11.49
C ARG A 271 14.21 -9.64 -9.99
N GLU A 272 14.53 -10.70 -9.28
CA GLU A 272 14.68 -10.73 -7.83
C GLU A 272 15.80 -11.72 -7.47
N GLY A 273 16.68 -11.36 -6.54
CA GLY A 273 17.76 -12.25 -6.09
C GLY A 273 18.68 -12.74 -7.22
N GLY A 274 18.86 -11.91 -8.25
CA GLY A 274 19.66 -12.23 -9.45
C GLY A 274 18.96 -13.12 -10.49
N LYS A 275 17.78 -13.68 -10.19
CA LYS A 275 16.99 -14.53 -11.09
C LYS A 275 15.87 -13.75 -11.77
N MET A 276 15.62 -14.05 -13.04
CA MET A 276 14.56 -13.47 -13.84
C MET A 276 13.32 -14.37 -13.78
N TYR A 277 12.16 -13.76 -13.61
CA TYR A 277 10.85 -14.40 -13.54
C TYR A 277 9.90 -13.71 -14.52
N LEU A 278 8.94 -14.45 -15.05
CA LEU A 278 7.98 -13.97 -16.04
C LEU A 278 6.58 -13.85 -15.43
N PHE A 279 5.84 -12.83 -15.84
CA PHE A 279 4.41 -12.72 -15.58
C PHE A 279 3.62 -13.49 -16.66
N ASP A 280 3.90 -14.79 -16.79
CA ASP A 280 3.34 -15.69 -17.81
C ASP A 280 2.26 -16.64 -17.27
N GLY A 281 1.80 -16.41 -16.03
CA GLY A 281 0.74 -17.21 -15.40
C GLY A 281 -0.05 -16.45 -14.35
N SER A 282 -1.27 -16.93 -14.07
CA SER A 282 -2.17 -16.35 -13.06
C SER A 282 -1.66 -16.49 -11.62
N THR A 283 -0.79 -17.47 -11.37
CA THR A 283 -0.13 -17.70 -10.07
C THR A 283 1.21 -16.97 -9.94
N ASN A 284 1.68 -16.32 -10.99
CA ASN A 284 2.99 -15.67 -10.99
C ASN A 284 2.85 -14.25 -10.46
N TYR A 285 3.28 -14.08 -9.21
CA TYR A 285 3.34 -12.82 -8.50
C TYR A 285 4.77 -12.58 -8.05
N ALA A 286 5.22 -11.33 -8.13
CA ALA A 286 6.41 -10.92 -7.41
C ALA A 286 6.05 -10.87 -5.92
N THR A 287 6.77 -11.64 -5.12
CA THR A 287 6.51 -11.82 -3.69
C THR A 287 7.81 -11.74 -2.92
N ASN A 288 7.73 -11.55 -1.61
CA ASN A 288 8.91 -11.59 -0.76
C ASN A 288 9.15 -12.99 -0.19
N LEU A 289 10.42 -13.26 0.15
CA LEU A 289 10.70 -14.35 1.08
C LEU A 289 10.10 -14.00 2.45
N PRO A 290 9.37 -14.91 3.11
CA PRO A 290 8.74 -14.63 4.40
C PRO A 290 9.73 -14.07 5.43
N GLY A 291 9.41 -12.95 6.07
CA GLY A 291 10.25 -12.34 7.11
C GLY A 291 11.39 -11.44 6.61
N THR A 292 11.49 -11.19 5.29
CA THR A 292 12.36 -10.12 4.76
C THR A 292 11.88 -8.72 5.17
N GLN A 293 12.79 -7.76 5.28
CA GLN A 293 12.46 -6.37 5.62
C GLN A 293 12.28 -5.50 4.37
N ASP A 294 13.07 -5.75 3.34
CA ASP A 294 13.01 -5.06 2.06
C ASP A 294 12.93 -6.08 0.92
N VAL A 295 12.19 -5.71 -0.12
CA VAL A 295 12.09 -6.45 -1.37
C VAL A 295 12.56 -5.56 -2.48
N THR A 296 13.59 -5.98 -3.20
CA THR A 296 14.06 -5.24 -4.36
C THR A 296 13.77 -5.99 -5.64
N LEU A 297 13.01 -5.34 -6.51
CA LEU A 297 12.52 -5.85 -7.78
C LEU A 297 13.05 -5.00 -8.92
N GLN A 298 13.46 -5.64 -10.00
CA GLN A 298 13.68 -4.95 -11.27
C GLN A 298 12.55 -5.30 -12.21
N LEU A 299 11.59 -4.38 -12.37
CA LEU A 299 10.42 -4.59 -13.22
C LEU A 299 10.77 -4.27 -14.67
N ALA A 300 10.53 -5.22 -15.58
CA ALA A 300 10.84 -5.07 -17.00
C ALA A 300 9.57 -4.78 -17.80
N PHE A 301 9.56 -3.61 -18.47
CA PHE A 301 8.47 -3.12 -19.29
C PHE A 301 8.87 -3.15 -20.78
N PRO A 302 8.13 -3.83 -21.67
CA PRO A 302 8.46 -3.86 -23.09
C PRO A 302 8.48 -2.46 -23.70
N ALA A 303 9.62 -2.04 -24.27
CA ALA A 303 9.77 -0.68 -24.80
C ALA A 303 8.82 -0.40 -25.98
N ALA A 304 8.52 -1.42 -26.77
CA ALA A 304 7.56 -1.35 -27.88
C ALA A 304 6.16 -0.87 -27.45
N ALA A 305 5.74 -1.18 -26.22
CA ALA A 305 4.43 -0.79 -25.70
C ALA A 305 4.31 0.73 -25.46
N LEU A 306 5.43 1.43 -25.22
CA LEU A 306 5.45 2.89 -25.11
C LEU A 306 5.52 3.59 -26.48
N GLY A 307 5.70 2.85 -27.58
CA GLY A 307 5.70 3.39 -28.93
C GLY A 307 6.69 4.53 -29.16
N GLY A 308 7.88 4.43 -28.55
CA GLY A 308 8.97 5.42 -28.66
C GLY A 308 8.92 6.55 -27.61
N GLN A 309 7.93 6.59 -26.72
CA GLN A 309 7.90 7.55 -25.61
C GLN A 309 8.93 7.17 -24.54
N GLN A 310 9.65 8.16 -24.01
CA GLN A 310 10.50 8.00 -22.84
C GLN A 310 9.65 7.82 -21.57
N PRO A 311 10.07 7.04 -20.57
CA PRO A 311 9.31 6.89 -19.33
C PRO A 311 9.27 8.21 -18.54
N ALA A 312 8.07 8.61 -18.10
CA ALA A 312 7.87 9.81 -17.28
C ALA A 312 7.53 9.48 -15.83
N SER A 313 6.70 8.46 -15.60
CA SER A 313 6.30 8.05 -14.26
C SER A 313 5.98 6.56 -14.17
N LEU A 314 6.22 5.97 -13.00
CA LEU A 314 5.77 4.65 -12.64
C LEU A 314 4.48 4.77 -11.82
N LEU A 315 3.39 4.17 -12.29
CA LEU A 315 2.24 3.84 -11.46
C LEU A 315 2.51 2.50 -10.77
N PHE A 316 2.75 2.53 -9.47
CA PHE A 316 2.96 1.35 -8.66
C PHE A 316 1.89 1.30 -7.58
N LYS A 317 1.03 0.28 -7.61
CA LYS A 317 0.03 0.05 -6.55
C LYS A 317 -0.87 1.28 -6.30
N GLY A 318 -1.22 1.98 -7.39
CA GLY A 318 -2.03 3.20 -7.38
C GLY A 318 -1.23 4.49 -7.16
N LEU A 319 -0.04 4.41 -6.58
CA LEU A 319 0.85 5.56 -6.39
C LEU A 319 1.59 5.90 -7.69
N ARG A 320 1.56 7.18 -8.07
CA ARG A 320 2.32 7.70 -9.20
C ARG A 320 3.65 8.27 -8.72
N ILE A 321 4.74 7.76 -9.28
CA ILE A 321 6.10 8.14 -8.90
C ILE A 321 6.79 8.71 -10.15
N PRO A 322 7.24 9.97 -10.14
CA PRO A 322 8.00 10.52 -11.26
C PRO A 322 9.33 9.77 -11.41
N LEU A 323 9.74 9.54 -12.65
CA LEU A 323 10.98 8.83 -12.97
C LEU A 323 12.03 9.81 -13.49
N ALA A 324 13.29 9.52 -13.19
CA ALA A 324 14.42 10.12 -13.87
C ALA A 324 14.50 9.62 -15.32
N ALA A 325 15.24 10.33 -16.17
CA ALA A 325 15.54 9.88 -17.52
C ALA A 325 16.19 8.49 -17.50
N ALA A 326 15.82 7.64 -18.45
CA ALA A 326 16.37 6.30 -18.54
C ALA A 326 17.86 6.33 -18.90
N SER A 327 18.66 5.58 -18.15
CA SER A 327 20.08 5.33 -18.44
C SER A 327 20.25 4.16 -19.40
N THR A 328 21.28 4.19 -20.23
CA THR A 328 21.71 3.03 -21.04
C THR A 328 22.88 2.27 -20.40
N ASP A 329 23.34 2.72 -19.24
CA ASP A 329 24.40 2.06 -18.49
C ASP A 329 23.83 0.94 -17.62
N ILE A 330 24.22 -0.31 -17.90
CA ILE A 330 23.77 -1.49 -17.16
C ILE A 330 24.22 -1.46 -15.69
N ALA A 331 25.26 -0.70 -15.34
CA ALA A 331 25.73 -0.56 -13.97
C ALA A 331 24.65 0.07 -13.07
N THR A 332 23.73 0.87 -13.61
CA THR A 332 22.61 1.45 -12.84
C THR A 332 21.65 0.38 -12.30
N LEU A 333 21.64 -0.81 -12.89
CA LEU A 333 20.90 -1.96 -12.39
C LEU A 333 21.66 -2.76 -11.32
N GLN A 334 22.98 -2.64 -11.23
CA GLN A 334 23.77 -3.39 -10.25
C GLN A 334 23.72 -2.75 -8.86
N GLU A 335 23.71 -1.42 -8.79
CA GLU A 335 23.57 -0.68 -7.52
C GLU A 335 22.23 -0.94 -6.83
N SER A 336 21.20 -1.28 -7.60
CA SER A 336 19.87 -1.58 -7.08
C SER A 336 19.67 -3.07 -6.77
N GLY A 337 20.63 -3.96 -7.03
CA GLY A 337 20.40 -5.41 -7.08
C GLY A 337 20.98 -6.22 -5.92
N GLY A 338 21.80 -5.61 -5.08
CA GLY A 338 22.44 -6.28 -3.95
C GLY A 338 22.25 -5.47 -2.68
N GLY A 339 21.45 -5.99 -1.75
CA GLY A 339 21.59 -5.55 -0.36
C GLY A 339 23.05 -5.77 0.04
N ALA A 340 23.74 -4.70 0.42
CA ALA A 340 25.09 -4.82 0.94
C ALA A 340 25.02 -5.77 2.15
N ALA A 341 25.68 -6.92 2.06
CA ALA A 341 25.71 -7.89 3.14
C ALA A 341 26.27 -7.19 4.38
N VAL A 342 25.44 -7.07 5.42
CA VAL A 342 25.83 -6.33 6.62
C VAL A 342 26.92 -7.13 7.33
N ALA A 343 28.14 -6.58 7.33
CA ALA A 343 29.23 -7.13 8.08
C ALA A 343 28.94 -7.01 9.59
N TYR A 344 29.32 -8.05 10.33
CA TYR A 344 29.27 -8.09 11.77
C TYR A 344 30.64 -8.43 12.34
N ASP A 345 30.93 -7.89 13.51
CA ASP A 345 32.18 -8.16 14.21
C ASP A 345 32.14 -9.57 14.83
N LYS A 346 33.01 -10.44 14.34
CA LYS A 346 33.14 -11.83 14.82
C LYS A 346 33.78 -11.93 16.20
N THR A 347 34.37 -10.85 16.70
CA THR A 347 35.02 -10.78 18.02
C THR A 347 34.05 -10.40 19.14
N ALA A 348 32.82 -10.01 18.80
CA ALA A 348 31.79 -9.67 19.78
C ALA A 348 31.37 -10.89 20.64
N PRO A 349 30.89 -10.65 21.88
CA PRO A 349 30.58 -11.71 22.84
C PRO A 349 29.62 -12.77 22.27
N ARG A 350 29.97 -14.05 22.43
CA ARG A 350 29.13 -15.16 21.98
C ARG A 350 28.07 -15.49 23.03
N VAL A 351 26.80 -15.40 22.65
CA VAL A 351 25.66 -15.65 23.55
C VAL A 351 24.85 -16.87 23.06
N PRO A 352 24.82 -17.98 23.83
CA PRO A 352 24.02 -19.16 23.50
C PRO A 352 22.59 -19.09 24.08
N ALA A 353 21.80 -20.13 23.80
CA ALA A 353 20.55 -20.39 24.51
C ALA A 353 20.77 -20.42 26.05
N PRO A 354 19.81 -19.94 26.87
CA PRO A 354 18.42 -19.60 26.53
C PRO A 354 18.19 -18.13 26.13
N TYR A 355 19.23 -17.29 26.09
CA TYR A 355 19.06 -15.84 25.84
C TYR A 355 18.69 -15.51 24.39
N VAL A 356 19.05 -16.37 23.45
CA VAL A 356 18.59 -16.33 22.06
C VAL A 356 18.01 -17.70 21.71
N GLU A 357 16.70 -17.80 21.55
CA GLU A 357 16.01 -19.07 21.34
C GLU A 357 14.85 -18.95 20.34
N MET A 358 14.48 -20.09 19.73
CA MET A 358 13.24 -20.17 18.94
C MET A 358 12.06 -20.46 19.85
N GLY A 359 11.00 -19.68 19.74
CA GLY A 359 9.80 -19.93 20.52
C GLY A 359 8.68 -18.92 20.24
N SER A 360 7.45 -19.42 20.17
CA SER A 360 6.24 -18.61 20.06
C SER A 360 5.44 -18.54 21.36
N GLN A 361 5.95 -19.13 22.45
CA GLN A 361 5.24 -19.19 23.72
C GLN A 361 5.16 -17.81 24.36
N LEU A 362 3.97 -17.42 24.78
CA LEU A 362 3.76 -16.18 25.54
C LEU A 362 4.27 -16.31 26.99
N GLY A 363 4.36 -17.54 27.49
CA GLY A 363 4.75 -17.85 28.86
C GLY A 363 3.64 -17.62 29.89
N VAL A 364 2.45 -17.24 29.44
CA VAL A 364 1.22 -17.15 30.24
C VAL A 364 0.04 -17.62 29.41
N ILE A 365 -0.99 -18.08 30.11
CA ILE A 365 -2.25 -18.50 29.51
C ILE A 365 -3.35 -17.58 30.04
N PHE A 366 -4.12 -16.99 29.14
CA PHE A 366 -5.31 -16.22 29.51
C PHE A 366 -6.49 -16.51 28.57
N ASN A 367 -7.66 -16.08 28.98
CA ASN A 367 -8.90 -16.27 28.24
C ASN A 367 -9.05 -15.19 27.16
N LYS A 368 -9.35 -15.59 25.93
CA LYS A 368 -9.59 -14.71 24.79
C LYS A 368 -10.68 -13.67 25.07
N ASN A 369 -11.69 -14.01 25.88
CA ASN A 369 -12.77 -13.08 26.23
C ASN A 369 -12.31 -11.96 27.18
N ASP A 370 -11.19 -12.15 27.87
CA ASP A 370 -10.58 -11.18 28.78
C ASP A 370 -9.44 -10.40 28.07
N ALA A 371 -9.31 -10.53 26.75
CA ALA A 371 -8.27 -9.83 25.98
C ALA A 371 -8.53 -8.30 26.01
N PRO A 372 -7.50 -7.49 26.32
CA PRO A 372 -7.63 -6.03 26.29
C PRO A 372 -8.00 -5.50 24.90
N SER A 373 -8.65 -4.33 24.87
CA SER A 373 -8.83 -3.57 23.64
C SER A 373 -7.47 -3.24 23.00
N GLY A 374 -7.34 -3.43 21.68
CA GLY A 374 -6.06 -3.27 20.96
C GLY A 374 -5.26 -4.58 20.80
N MET A 375 -5.79 -5.72 21.28
CA MET A 375 -5.26 -7.04 20.99
C MET A 375 -6.14 -7.81 20.01
N GLU A 376 -5.53 -8.33 18.95
CA GLU A 376 -6.17 -9.28 18.05
C GLU A 376 -5.67 -10.70 18.31
N THR A 377 -6.61 -11.64 18.36
CA THR A 377 -6.31 -13.04 18.63
C THR A 377 -7.02 -13.96 17.65
N ASP A 378 -6.26 -14.90 17.08
CA ASP A 378 -6.79 -15.96 16.22
C ASP A 378 -6.24 -17.32 16.66
N SER A 379 -7.13 -18.32 16.74
CA SER A 379 -6.75 -19.72 16.97
C SER A 379 -5.78 -19.94 18.14
N GLY A 380 -6.02 -19.22 19.25
CA GLY A 380 -5.23 -19.25 20.48
C GLY A 380 -3.86 -18.56 20.40
N ALA A 381 -3.64 -17.76 19.36
CA ALA A 381 -2.44 -16.97 19.13
C ALA A 381 -2.73 -15.47 19.11
N ILE A 382 -1.78 -14.65 19.55
CA ILE A 382 -1.81 -13.19 19.36
C ILE A 382 -1.33 -12.87 17.95
N THR A 383 -2.12 -12.13 17.17
CA THR A 383 -1.78 -11.69 15.81
C THR A 383 -1.33 -10.23 15.77
N LEU A 384 -1.93 -9.38 16.60
CA LEU A 384 -1.56 -7.97 16.74
C LEU A 384 -1.74 -7.56 18.21
N ALA A 385 -0.82 -6.75 18.72
CA ALA A 385 -0.93 -6.15 20.04
C ALA A 385 -0.21 -4.79 20.05
N ASP A 386 -0.96 -3.72 20.27
CA ASP A 386 -0.40 -2.36 20.34
C ASP A 386 -0.04 -1.98 21.79
N GLY A 387 1.02 -2.61 22.31
CA GLY A 387 1.57 -2.26 23.64
C GLY A 387 0.59 -2.45 24.80
N VAL A 388 -0.18 -3.54 24.79
CA VAL A 388 -1.24 -3.83 25.77
C VAL A 388 -0.73 -4.62 26.96
N ASP A 389 -1.29 -4.36 28.15
CA ASP A 389 -0.95 -5.08 29.38
C ASP A 389 -1.86 -6.30 29.59
N ILE A 390 -1.25 -7.47 29.80
CA ILE A 390 -1.94 -8.72 30.16
C ILE A 390 -1.46 -9.25 31.51
N PRO A 391 -2.23 -10.14 32.19
CA PRO A 391 -1.79 -10.75 33.43
C PRO A 391 -0.48 -11.54 33.29
N ALA A 392 0.47 -11.33 34.20
CA ALA A 392 1.75 -12.04 34.20
C ALA A 392 1.67 -13.50 34.67
N PHE A 393 0.51 -13.95 35.12
CA PHE A 393 0.27 -15.29 35.63
C PHE A 393 -1.04 -15.84 35.07
N THR A 394 -1.02 -17.12 34.73
CA THR A 394 -2.20 -17.87 34.30
C THR A 394 -3.24 -17.91 35.43
N LYS A 395 -4.42 -17.34 35.18
CA LYS A 395 -5.58 -17.45 36.07
C LYS A 395 -6.51 -18.55 35.56
N GLY A 396 -6.47 -19.71 36.19
CA GLY A 396 -7.33 -20.85 35.84
C GLY A 396 -6.92 -21.57 34.55
N ASN A 397 -7.75 -22.51 34.09
CA ASN A 397 -7.52 -23.28 32.87
C ASN A 397 -8.70 -23.09 31.91
N PRO A 398 -8.71 -22.02 31.09
CA PRO A 398 -9.79 -21.77 30.15
C PRO A 398 -9.89 -22.91 29.13
N ASN A 399 -11.08 -23.09 28.55
CA ASN A 399 -11.32 -24.09 27.52
C ASN A 399 -10.35 -23.88 26.35
N LYS A 400 -9.87 -24.96 25.69
CA LYS A 400 -8.83 -24.90 24.65
C LYS A 400 -9.17 -23.92 23.51
N SER A 401 -10.45 -23.78 23.17
CA SER A 401 -10.92 -22.85 22.14
C SER A 401 -10.86 -21.37 22.54
N LEU A 402 -10.85 -21.09 23.84
CA LEU A 402 -10.81 -19.74 24.41
C LEU A 402 -9.42 -19.39 24.96
N ARG A 403 -8.46 -20.28 24.82
CA ARG A 403 -7.14 -20.14 25.42
C ARG A 403 -6.19 -19.39 24.47
N VAL A 404 -5.54 -18.34 24.96
CA VAL A 404 -4.44 -17.67 24.26
C VAL A 404 -3.14 -17.98 25.01
N GLU A 405 -2.17 -18.57 24.31
CA GLU A 405 -0.91 -19.04 24.92
C GLU A 405 0.34 -18.80 24.07
N ARG A 406 0.15 -18.43 22.80
CA ARG A 406 1.23 -18.27 21.83
C ARG A 406 1.09 -16.97 21.05
N ILE A 407 2.17 -16.60 20.38
CA ILE A 407 2.21 -15.54 19.37
C ILE A 407 2.10 -16.22 18.01
N TYR A 408 1.37 -15.62 17.08
CA TYR A 408 1.16 -16.19 15.76
C TYR A 408 2.47 -16.29 14.99
N GLU A 409 2.78 -17.48 14.46
CA GLU A 409 3.91 -17.72 13.56
C GLU A 409 3.40 -17.78 12.12
N LEU A 410 3.88 -16.89 11.25
CA LEU A 410 3.57 -16.96 9.83
C LEU A 410 4.11 -18.27 9.23
N PRO A 411 3.37 -18.89 8.29
CA PRO A 411 3.87 -20.02 7.52
C PRO A 411 5.24 -19.72 6.90
N GLY A 412 6.19 -20.64 7.05
CA GLY A 412 7.56 -20.48 6.52
C GLY A 412 8.51 -19.65 7.40
N THR A 413 8.05 -19.11 8.53
CA THR A 413 8.88 -18.38 9.50
C THR A 413 8.87 -19.03 10.89
N LYS A 414 9.78 -18.59 11.75
CA LYS A 414 9.82 -18.86 13.19
C LYS A 414 10.03 -17.59 13.98
N LEU A 415 9.47 -17.57 15.19
CA LEU A 415 9.75 -16.51 16.15
C LEU A 415 11.05 -16.81 16.89
N VAL A 416 11.94 -15.82 16.89
CA VAL A 416 13.17 -15.81 17.68
C VAL A 416 12.98 -14.82 18.82
N ARG A 417 13.28 -15.28 20.02
CA ARG A 417 13.17 -14.54 21.28
C ARG A 417 14.58 -14.18 21.71
N VAL A 418 14.80 -12.89 21.99
CA VAL A 418 16.08 -12.38 22.49
C VAL A 418 15.84 -11.73 23.84
N ASP A 419 16.37 -12.32 24.90
CA ASP A 419 16.29 -11.76 26.25
C ASP A 419 17.32 -10.65 26.40
N VAL A 420 16.85 -9.43 26.59
CA VAL A 420 17.66 -8.21 26.77
C VAL A 420 17.44 -7.61 28.17
N SER A 421 17.07 -8.43 29.14
CA SER A 421 16.77 -8.00 30.51
C SER A 421 17.99 -7.38 31.18
N ARG A 422 17.85 -6.13 31.65
CA ARG A 422 18.92 -5.37 32.29
C ARG A 422 19.44 -6.08 33.55
N GLY A 423 20.74 -6.42 33.56
CA GLY A 423 21.42 -7.05 34.70
C GLY A 423 21.16 -8.55 34.89
N ARG A 424 20.29 -9.17 34.07
CA ARG A 424 20.03 -10.63 34.09
C ARG A 424 20.49 -11.32 32.80
N SER A 425 20.39 -10.63 31.67
CA SER A 425 20.91 -11.11 30.38
C SER A 425 22.35 -10.66 30.19
N PRO A 426 23.22 -11.50 29.59
CA PRO A 426 24.53 -11.06 29.10
C PRO A 426 24.43 -10.12 27.88
N ILE A 427 23.23 -9.97 27.31
CA ILE A 427 22.96 -9.06 26.19
C ILE A 427 22.65 -7.68 26.76
N ASP A 428 23.62 -6.76 26.67
CA ASP A 428 23.45 -5.39 27.13
C ASP A 428 23.20 -4.43 25.96
N ILE A 429 21.99 -3.87 25.95
CA ILE A 429 21.55 -2.80 25.04
C ILE A 429 21.26 -1.51 25.81
N TRP A 430 21.69 -1.41 27.06
CA TRP A 430 21.37 -0.33 27.99
C TRP A 430 22.62 0.51 28.32
N GLY A 431 22.42 1.57 29.12
CA GLY A 431 23.52 2.41 29.61
C GLY A 431 24.31 3.03 28.46
N ASP A 432 25.64 2.98 28.57
CA ASP A 432 26.56 3.59 27.61
C ASP A 432 26.37 3.06 26.19
N VAL A 433 26.02 1.77 26.03
CA VAL A 433 25.77 1.17 24.71
C VAL A 433 24.60 1.84 23.98
N ARG A 434 23.53 2.19 24.73
CA ARG A 434 22.37 2.90 24.17
C ARG A 434 22.67 4.37 23.91
N VAL A 435 23.40 5.01 24.83
CA VAL A 435 23.79 6.42 24.70
C VAL A 435 24.71 6.62 23.49
N ASP A 436 25.70 5.75 23.32
CA ASP A 436 26.65 5.78 22.21
C ASP A 436 25.98 5.52 20.86
N ALA A 437 25.00 4.60 20.81
CA ALA A 437 24.26 4.30 19.59
C ALA A 437 23.27 5.40 19.21
N GLY A 438 22.73 6.11 20.20
CA GLY A 438 21.65 7.09 20.04
C GLY A 438 20.26 6.44 20.09
N GLU A 439 19.25 7.20 20.50
CA GLU A 439 17.88 6.70 20.65
C GLU A 439 17.24 6.26 19.33
N ASP A 440 17.69 6.82 18.21
CA ASP A 440 17.22 6.47 16.85
C ASP A 440 17.90 5.20 16.29
N ALA A 441 18.83 4.58 17.03
CA ALA A 441 19.56 3.41 16.56
C ALA A 441 18.64 2.21 16.35
N LYS A 442 18.77 1.58 15.18
CA LYS A 442 18.03 0.36 14.85
C LYS A 442 18.62 -0.87 15.54
N LEU A 443 17.75 -1.76 16.00
CA LEU A 443 18.13 -3.03 16.62
C LEU A 443 17.75 -4.20 15.70
N VAL A 444 18.76 -4.92 15.21
CA VAL A 444 18.58 -5.92 14.15
C VAL A 444 19.33 -7.22 14.42
N LEU A 445 18.76 -8.34 13.98
CA LEU A 445 19.47 -9.62 13.86
C LEU A 445 20.09 -9.75 12.46
N VAL A 446 21.26 -10.36 12.37
CA VAL A 446 22.00 -10.58 11.11
C VAL A 446 22.18 -12.07 10.86
N ASP A 447 21.83 -12.54 9.66
CA ASP A 447 22.05 -13.93 9.25
C ASP A 447 23.44 -14.18 8.63
N SER A 448 23.73 -15.44 8.31
CA SER A 448 24.99 -15.87 7.67
C SER A 448 25.22 -15.28 6.27
N GLN A 449 24.19 -14.73 5.63
CA GLN A 449 24.25 -14.06 4.33
C GLN A 449 24.32 -12.53 4.47
N GLY A 450 24.31 -12.00 5.69
CA GLY A 450 24.34 -10.56 5.97
C GLY A 450 22.99 -9.86 5.83
N ASN A 451 21.87 -10.60 5.78
CA ASN A 451 20.53 -10.02 5.81
C ASN A 451 20.16 -9.59 7.23
N THR A 452 19.50 -8.45 7.35
CA THR A 452 19.05 -7.89 8.63
C THR A 452 17.56 -8.16 8.88
N PHE A 453 17.20 -8.38 10.15
CA PHE A 453 15.84 -8.60 10.60
C PHE A 453 15.51 -7.71 11.78
N ASP A 454 14.48 -6.88 11.64
CA ASP A 454 14.02 -5.94 12.66
C ASP A 454 13.15 -6.66 13.69
N ALA A 455 13.16 -6.16 14.92
CA ALA A 455 12.26 -6.64 15.96
C ALA A 455 10.80 -6.28 15.61
N ILE A 456 9.90 -7.25 15.73
CA ILE A 456 8.45 -7.06 15.50
C ILE A 456 7.71 -6.57 16.76
N GLY A 457 8.41 -6.54 17.90
CA GLY A 457 7.82 -6.15 19.18
C GLY A 457 8.57 -6.74 20.37
N TRP A 458 7.89 -6.78 21.51
CA TRP A 458 8.46 -7.21 22.78
C TRP A 458 7.44 -7.83 23.73
N LEU A 459 7.98 -8.56 24.71
CA LEU A 459 7.31 -8.99 25.93
C LEU A 459 8.04 -8.34 27.11
N HIS A 460 7.41 -7.38 27.77
CA HIS A 460 7.97 -6.69 28.92
C HIS A 460 7.20 -7.10 30.18
N ARG A 461 7.80 -7.98 30.99
CA ARG A 461 7.23 -8.42 32.26
C ARG A 461 7.65 -7.46 33.37
N LYS A 462 6.69 -6.69 33.86
CA LYS A 462 6.85 -5.78 35.01
C LYS A 462 6.60 -6.57 36.29
N GLU A 463 7.66 -6.83 37.06
CA GLU A 463 7.55 -7.70 38.24
C GLU A 463 6.74 -7.03 39.37
N SER A 464 6.78 -5.70 39.46
CA SER A 464 6.00 -4.91 40.45
C SER A 464 4.50 -5.00 40.22
N ASP A 465 4.07 -4.90 38.96
CA ASP A 465 2.66 -4.69 38.61
C ASP A 465 1.95 -6.02 38.31
N ARG A 466 2.71 -7.13 38.25
CA ARG A 466 2.22 -8.47 37.85
C ARG A 466 1.54 -8.45 36.47
N LEU A 467 2.04 -7.61 35.57
CA LEU A 467 1.58 -7.47 34.20
C LEU A 467 2.71 -7.76 33.22
N ILE A 468 2.34 -8.23 32.03
CA ILE A 468 3.22 -8.31 30.87
C ILE A 468 2.67 -7.33 29.85
N ASN A 469 3.48 -6.34 29.51
CA ASN A 469 3.22 -5.48 28.37
C ASN A 469 3.64 -6.22 27.10
N VAL A 470 2.69 -6.44 26.20
CA VAL A 470 2.89 -7.16 24.94
C VAL A 470 2.71 -6.18 23.80
N ARG A 471 3.76 -6.04 22.98
CA ARG A 471 3.66 -5.40 21.67
C ARG A 471 4.06 -6.41 20.61
N VAL A 472 3.22 -6.58 19.61
CA VAL A 472 3.48 -7.39 18.42
C VAL A 472 2.86 -6.64 17.25
N ASP A 473 3.69 -6.04 16.41
CA ASP A 473 3.29 -5.34 15.19
C ASP A 473 4.27 -5.72 14.07
N ASP A 474 3.79 -6.53 13.13
CA ASP A 474 4.60 -6.93 11.99
C ASP A 474 4.80 -5.80 10.98
N ARG A 475 3.97 -4.77 10.96
CA ARG A 475 4.08 -3.67 9.99
C ARG A 475 5.12 -2.65 10.43
N ASN A 476 4.92 -2.07 11.61
CA ASN A 476 5.78 -0.99 12.09
C ASN A 476 6.91 -1.49 12.98
N GLY A 477 6.75 -2.66 13.60
CA GLY A 477 7.76 -3.28 14.46
C GLY A 477 8.29 -2.34 15.54
N VAL A 478 9.57 -2.52 15.83
CA VAL A 478 10.39 -1.67 16.68
C VAL A 478 11.41 -0.99 15.77
N ASN A 479 11.17 0.28 15.45
CA ASN A 479 12.01 1.01 14.50
C ASN A 479 13.34 1.46 15.11
N SER A 480 13.33 1.76 16.41
CA SER A 480 14.47 2.29 17.13
C SER A 480 14.58 1.70 18.54
N ILE A 481 15.76 1.80 19.16
CA ILE A 481 15.94 1.47 20.57
C ILE A 481 15.12 2.41 21.49
N GLY A 482 14.82 3.62 21.03
CA GLY A 482 13.91 4.56 21.68
C GLY A 482 12.50 4.03 21.88
N ASP A 483 12.00 3.23 20.93
CA ASP A 483 10.67 2.61 21.02
C ASP A 483 10.61 1.48 22.05
N VAL A 484 11.76 0.93 22.44
CA VAL A 484 11.86 -0.18 23.39
C VAL A 484 11.63 0.34 24.82
N PRO A 485 10.74 -0.29 25.61
CA PRO A 485 10.45 0.15 26.98
C PRO A 485 11.72 0.27 27.82
N MET A 486 11.86 1.39 28.54
CA MET A 486 12.95 1.55 29.50
C MET A 486 12.76 0.60 30.68
N LEU A 487 13.83 -0.13 31.01
CA LEU A 487 13.88 -0.98 32.19
C LEU A 487 14.45 -0.25 33.41
N SER A 488 13.84 -0.50 34.56
CA SER A 488 14.34 -0.01 35.84
C SER A 488 15.80 -0.45 36.07
N SER A 489 16.62 0.46 36.60
CA SER A 489 18.00 0.17 36.98
C SER A 489 18.12 -0.90 38.07
N ALA A 490 17.02 -1.21 38.77
CA ALA A 490 16.96 -2.23 39.80
C ALA A 490 16.98 -3.68 39.27
N GLY A 491 16.91 -3.90 37.95
CA GLY A 491 17.08 -5.23 37.33
C GLY A 491 15.99 -6.26 37.69
N LYS A 492 14.79 -5.79 38.05
CA LYS A 492 13.65 -6.64 38.41
C LYS A 492 12.82 -7.07 37.20
N ASP A 493 12.70 -6.19 36.21
CA ASP A 493 11.86 -6.44 35.04
C ASP A 493 12.57 -7.32 34.02
N ASN A 494 11.78 -8.08 33.25
CA ASN A 494 12.28 -8.92 32.16
C ASN A 494 11.77 -8.39 30.82
N LEU A 495 12.66 -8.32 29.84
CA LEU A 495 12.35 -7.86 28.48
C LEU A 495 12.86 -8.85 27.44
N ILE A 496 11.92 -9.35 26.64
CA ILE A 496 12.21 -10.24 25.52
C ILE A 496 11.79 -9.53 24.25
N LEU A 497 12.73 -9.35 23.34
CA LEU A 497 12.48 -8.86 21.99
C LEU A 497 12.08 -10.03 21.08
N LEU A 498 11.16 -9.74 20.18
CA LEU A 498 10.60 -10.72 19.26
C LEU A 498 11.07 -10.40 17.85
N PHE A 499 11.62 -11.40 17.16
CA PHE A 499 12.03 -11.31 15.77
C PHE A 499 11.36 -12.41 14.97
N ARG A 500 11.01 -12.13 13.72
CA ARG A 500 10.45 -13.13 12.80
C ARG A 500 11.44 -13.46 11.71
N ILE A 501 11.90 -14.71 11.70
CA ILE A 501 12.98 -15.15 10.81
C ILE A 501 12.48 -16.28 9.89
N PRO A 502 12.78 -16.25 8.57
CA PRO A 502 12.50 -17.36 7.68
C PRO A 502 13.20 -18.66 8.09
N LYS A 503 12.55 -19.79 7.83
CA LYS A 503 13.15 -21.12 8.01
C LYS A 503 14.36 -21.33 7.09
N GLY A 504 15.33 -22.12 7.54
CA GLY A 504 16.56 -22.42 6.80
C GLY A 504 17.63 -21.34 6.90
N ARG A 505 17.40 -20.26 7.68
CA ARG A 505 18.40 -19.23 7.97
C ARG A 505 19.22 -19.59 9.19
N GLU A 506 20.43 -19.06 9.24
CA GLU A 506 21.33 -19.17 10.39
C GLU A 506 21.64 -17.77 10.91
N ILE A 507 21.16 -17.44 12.11
CA ILE A 507 21.42 -16.16 12.75
C ILE A 507 22.84 -16.19 13.35
N LYS A 508 23.62 -15.17 13.02
CA LYS A 508 25.03 -15.04 13.39
C LYS A 508 25.32 -13.92 14.37
N ALA A 509 24.55 -12.83 14.33
CA ALA A 509 24.82 -11.68 15.17
C ALA A 509 23.58 -10.83 15.46
N MET A 510 23.70 -9.95 16.45
CA MET A 510 22.77 -8.86 16.70
C MET A 510 23.52 -7.53 16.68
N LYS A 511 22.97 -6.53 16.01
CA LYS A 511 23.54 -5.17 15.92
C LYS A 511 22.59 -4.15 16.53
N LEU A 512 23.17 -3.12 17.14
CA LEU A 512 22.51 -1.88 17.52
C LEU A 512 23.22 -0.75 16.77
N GLY A 513 22.54 -0.16 15.79
CA GLY A 513 23.18 0.70 14.79
C GLY A 513 24.34 -0.03 14.11
N GLU A 514 25.53 0.57 14.16
CA GLU A 514 26.73 -0.05 13.57
C GLU A 514 27.44 -1.04 14.48
N LYS A 515 27.15 -1.04 15.80
CA LYS A 515 27.87 -1.86 16.78
C LYS A 515 27.28 -3.27 16.83
N THR A 516 28.12 -4.29 16.71
CA THR A 516 27.73 -5.68 16.98
C THR A 516 27.69 -5.91 18.50
N ILE A 517 26.52 -6.23 19.03
CA ILE A 517 26.30 -6.44 20.47
C ILE A 517 26.66 -7.87 20.87
N LEU A 518 26.31 -8.85 20.03
CA LEU A 518 26.62 -10.25 20.28
C LEU A 518 26.78 -11.03 18.97
N THR A 519 27.42 -12.18 19.09
CA THR A 519 27.40 -13.26 18.11
C THR A 519 26.65 -14.48 18.65
N THR A 520 25.98 -15.22 17.77
CA THR A 520 25.27 -16.46 18.12
C THR A 520 25.30 -17.41 16.93
N ASP A 521 24.91 -18.67 17.13
CA ASP A 521 24.76 -19.64 16.05
C ASP A 521 23.42 -20.33 16.21
N LEU A 522 22.36 -19.69 15.71
CA LEU A 522 21.01 -20.23 15.78
C LEU A 522 20.51 -20.60 14.38
N THR A 523 20.40 -21.90 14.12
CA THR A 523 19.79 -22.41 12.88
C THR A 523 18.27 -22.49 13.04
N ILE A 524 17.55 -21.79 12.16
CA ILE A 524 16.10 -21.76 12.14
C ILE A 524 15.56 -22.97 11.37
N LYS A 525 14.85 -23.86 12.07
CA LYS A 525 14.30 -25.10 11.52
C LYS A 525 12.80 -25.00 11.16
#